data_AF-A0A9D1LFD2-F1
#
_entry.id   AF-A0A9D1LFD2-F1
#
_cell.length_a   1.000
_cell.length_b   1.000
_cell.length_c   1.000
_cell.angle_alpha   90.00
_cell.angle_beta   90.00
_cell.angle_gamma   90.00
#
_symmetry.space_group_name_H-M   'P 1'
#
loop_
_entity.id
_entity.type
_entity.pdbx_description
1 polymer ?
#
loop_
_entity_poly.entity_id
_entity_poly.type
_entity_poly.pdbx_seq_one_letter_code
_entity_poly.pdbx_strand_id
1 'polypeptide(L)'
;MRRDVVTEVIVDYGDFAENFATVLEAKDFINGNLDELDWPVAVWLEDSNGRKKWDYHLVDDGTGGVELIEGEPIKNNTYYRPIH
;
A
#
# COMPACT_ATOMS: atom_id res chain seq x y z
N MET A 1 -22.15 -4.53 14.09
CA MET A 1 -21.74 -4.55 12.67
C MET A 1 -20.42 -3.82 12.56
N ARG A 2 -19.32 -4.55 12.36
CA ARG A 2 -18.02 -3.94 12.03
C ARG A 2 -18.22 -3.32 10.64
N ARG A 3 -18.04 -2.01 10.52
CA ARG A 3 -18.05 -1.34 9.22
C ARG A 3 -16.72 -1.74 8.61
N ASP A 4 -16.69 -2.80 7.81
CA ASP A 4 -15.51 -3.13 7.02
C ASP A 4 -15.27 -1.92 6.12
N VAL A 5 -14.27 -1.12 6.50
CA VAL A 5 -13.78 -0.05 5.64
C VAL A 5 -13.16 -0.78 4.47
N VAL A 6 -13.71 -0.55 3.28
CA VAL A 6 -13.11 -1.07 2.05
C VAL A 6 -11.75 -0.40 1.92
N THR A 7 -10.70 -1.21 1.85
CA THR A 7 -9.32 -0.77 1.68
C THR A 7 -8.78 -1.34 0.39
N GLU A 8 -7.91 -0.58 -0.25
CA GLU A 8 -7.22 -1.00 -1.46
C GLU A 8 -5.71 -0.77 -1.31
N VAL A 9 -4.93 -1.61 -1.97
CA VAL A 9 -3.47 -1.52 -2.01
C VAL A 9 -3.11 -0.81 -3.30
N ILE A 10 -2.43 0.31 -3.18
CA ILE A 10 -1.95 1.08 -4.32
C ILE A 10 -0.48 0.73 -4.55
N VAL A 11 -0.15 0.37 -5.78
CA VAL A 11 1.21 0.11 -6.25
C VAL A 11 1.57 1.22 -7.24
N ASP A 12 2.55 2.05 -6.90
CA ASP A 12 2.99 3.18 -7.71
C ASP A 12 4.35 2.89 -8.35
N TYR A 13 4.39 2.98 -9.68
CA TYR A 13 5.61 2.85 -10.49
C TYR A 13 6.17 4.21 -10.92
N GLY A 14 5.58 5.33 -10.47
CA GLY A 14 5.99 6.70 -10.79
C GLY A 14 5.37 7.24 -12.06
N ASP A 15 5.25 6.42 -13.11
CA ASP A 15 4.55 6.78 -14.36
C ASP A 15 3.05 6.47 -14.30
N PHE A 16 2.69 5.41 -13.58
CA PHE A 16 1.32 4.98 -13.36
C PHE A 16 1.20 4.29 -12.00
N ALA A 17 -0.03 4.19 -11.52
CA ALA A 17 -0.36 3.48 -10.29
C ALA A 17 -1.52 2.51 -10.53
N GLU A 18 -1.42 1.33 -9.95
CA GLU A 18 -2.44 0.27 -10.01
C GLU A 18 -3.04 0.07 -8.62
N ASN A 19 -4.34 -0.26 -8.57
CA ASN A 19 -5.06 -0.49 -7.32
C ASN A 19 -5.57 -1.93 -7.22
N PHE A 20 -5.32 -2.57 -6.08
CA PHE A 20 -5.66 -3.96 -5.82
C PHE A 20 -6.54 -4.08 -4.58
N ALA A 21 -7.43 -5.07 -4.56
CA ALA A 21 -8.29 -5.31 -3.40
C ALA A 21 -7.52 -5.96 -2.23
N THR A 22 -6.44 -6.69 -2.53
CA THR A 22 -5.66 -7.41 -1.53
C THR A 22 -4.15 -7.24 -1.74
N VAL A 23 -3.38 -7.39 -0.65
CA VAL A 23 -1.91 -7.39 -0.67
C VAL A 23 -1.36 -8.55 -1.50
N LEU A 24 -2.05 -9.69 -1.48
CA LEU A 24 -1.65 -10.87 -2.26
C LEU A 24 -1.70 -10.57 -3.76
N GLU A 25 -2.79 -9.98 -4.24
CA GLU A 25 -2.93 -9.60 -5.66
C GLU A 25 -1.88 -8.57 -6.08
N ALA A 26 -1.65 -7.54 -5.25
CA ALA A 26 -0.61 -6.54 -5.51
C ALA A 26 0.77 -7.18 -5.60
N LYS A 27 1.11 -8.09 -4.68
CA LYS A 27 2.38 -8.79 -4.66
C LYS A 27 2.55 -9.72 -5.86
N ASP A 28 1.52 -10.47 -6.23
CA ASP A 28 1.56 -11.37 -7.39
C ASP A 28 1.72 -10.57 -8.68
N PHE A 29 1.08 -9.39 -8.78
CA PHE A 29 1.27 -8.49 -9.91
C PHE A 29 2.70 -7.96 -10.00
N ILE A 30 3.26 -7.46 -8.88
CA ILE A 30 4.64 -6.95 -8.85
C ILE A 30 5.62 -8.04 -9.28
N ASN A 31 5.53 -9.23 -8.66
CA ASN A 31 6.43 -10.34 -8.97
C ASN A 31 6.23 -10.88 -10.39
N GLY A 32 5.00 -10.89 -10.90
CA GLY A 32 4.69 -11.35 -12.25
C GLY A 32 5.21 -10.41 -13.34
N ASN A 33 5.43 -9.13 -13.03
CA ASN A 33 5.89 -8.11 -13.98
C ASN A 33 7.28 -7.56 -13.64
N LEU A 34 8.00 -8.17 -12.69
CA LEU A 34 9.27 -7.65 -12.18
C LEU A 34 10.33 -7.48 -13.28
N ASP A 35 10.34 -8.40 -14.25
CA ASP A 35 11.27 -8.38 -15.39
C ASP A 35 11.02 -7.22 -16.36
N GLU A 36 9.78 -6.71 -16.44
CA GLU A 36 9.37 -5.67 -17.39
C GLU A 36 9.25 -4.29 -16.74
N LEU A 37 8.66 -4.23 -15.55
CA LEU A 37 8.33 -2.98 -14.85
C LEU A 37 9.34 -2.61 -13.76
N ASP A 38 10.29 -3.51 -13.46
CA ASP A 38 11.20 -3.38 -12.32
C ASP A 38 10.42 -3.22 -10.99
N TRP A 39 11.10 -2.77 -9.94
CA TRP A 39 10.52 -2.55 -8.63
C TRP A 39 9.61 -1.31 -8.64
N PRO A 40 8.43 -1.37 -7.99
CA PRO A 40 7.60 -0.20 -7.80
C PRO A 40 8.32 0.82 -6.91
N VAL A 41 8.00 2.10 -7.12
CA VAL A 41 8.55 3.23 -6.35
C VAL A 41 7.98 3.24 -4.93
N ALA A 42 6.68 2.99 -4.80
CA ALA A 42 6.00 2.97 -3.51
C ALA A 42 4.77 2.05 -3.54
N VAL A 43 4.45 1.47 -2.38
CA VAL A 43 3.23 0.69 -2.20
C VAL A 43 2.59 1.12 -0.89
N TRP A 44 1.29 1.40 -0.87
CA TRP A 44 0.58 1.80 0.35
C TRP A 44 -0.83 1.24 0.43
N LEU A 45 -1.38 1.17 1.63
CA LEU A 45 -2.80 0.89 1.84
C LEU A 45 -3.58 2.19 1.89
N GLU A 46 -4.66 2.26 1.14
CA GLU A 46 -5.60 3.37 1.08
C GLU A 46 -7.00 2.92 1.54
N ASP A 47 -7.74 3.79 2.22
CA ASP A 47 -9.17 3.56 2.48
C ASP A 47 -10.05 4.08 1.35
N SER A 48 -11.31 3.62 1.28
CA SER A 48 -12.29 4.02 0.26
C SER A 48 -12.59 5.52 0.17
N ASN A 49 -12.05 6.35 1.06
CA ASN A 49 -12.16 7.82 1.00
C ASN A 49 -10.89 8.46 0.43
N GLY A 50 -9.99 7.66 -0.13
CA GLY A 50 -8.71 8.10 -0.67
C GLY A 50 -7.66 8.42 0.40
N ARG A 51 -7.83 7.90 1.63
CA ARG A 51 -6.90 8.21 2.73
C ARG A 51 -5.90 7.09 2.92
N LYS A 52 -4.64 7.43 2.67
CA LYS A 52 -3.50 6.56 2.99
C LYS A 52 -3.47 6.20 4.47
N LYS A 53 -3.38 4.90 4.75
CA LYS A 53 -3.38 4.28 6.07
C LYS A 53 -1.98 3.96 6.54
N TRP A 54 -1.15 3.36 5.68
CA TRP A 54 0.26 3.08 5.92
C TRP A 54 0.97 2.76 4.61
N ASP A 55 2.30 2.85 4.64
CA ASP A 55 3.19 2.41 3.57
C ASP A 55 3.58 0.95 3.76
N TYR A 56 3.77 0.22 2.67
CA TYR A 56 4.45 -1.07 2.67
C TYR A 56 5.93 -0.87 2.39
N HIS A 57 6.76 -1.61 3.11
CA HIS A 57 8.18 -1.74 2.80
C HIS A 57 8.37 -2.83 1.75
N LEU A 58 9.00 -2.45 0.66
CA LEU A 58 9.44 -3.34 -0.42
C LEU A 58 10.76 -3.96 0.01
N VAL A 59 10.79 -5.28 0.15
CA VAL A 59 12.01 -6.03 0.48
C VAL A 59 12.23 -7.16 -0.52
N ASP A 60 13.50 -7.51 -0.73
CA ASP A 60 13.86 -8.68 -1.53
C ASP A 60 13.52 -9.94 -0.73
N ASP A 61 12.77 -10.87 -1.35
CA ASP A 61 12.38 -12.13 -0.72
C ASP A 61 13.53 -13.16 -0.62
N GLY A 62 14.71 -12.83 -1.16
CA GLY A 62 15.91 -13.67 -1.18
C GLY A 62 15.94 -14.66 -2.34
N THR A 63 14.89 -14.71 -3.16
CA THR A 63 14.79 -15.52 -4.39
C THR A 63 14.69 -14.68 -5.65
N GLY A 64 14.84 -13.36 -5.53
CA GLY A 64 14.74 -12.40 -6.64
C GLY A 64 13.33 -11.84 -6.83
N GLY A 65 12.41 -12.10 -5.89
CA GLY A 65 11.09 -11.49 -5.84
C GLY A 65 11.01 -10.36 -4.81
N VAL A 66 9.85 -9.70 -4.79
CA VAL A 66 9.51 -8.62 -3.87
C VAL A 66 8.48 -9.12 -2.86
N GLU A 67 8.76 -8.86 -1.59
CA GLU A 67 7.85 -9.02 -0.47
C GLU A 67 7.39 -7.65 0.05
N LEU A 68 6.12 -7.58 0.45
CA LEU A 68 5.50 -6.37 0.99
C LEU A 68 5.33 -6.53 2.50
N ILE A 69 6.06 -5.74 3.27
CA ILE A 69 5.97 -5.71 4.74
C ILE A 69 5.14 -4.51 5.17
N GLU A 70 4.11 -4.74 5.98
CA GLU A 70 3.31 -3.66 6.56
C GLU A 70 4.17 -2.71 7.40
N GLY A 71 4.15 -1.43 7.06
CA GLY A 71 4.78 -0.38 7.85
C GLY A 71 3.90 0.10 9.00
N GLU A 72 4.33 1.20 9.63
CA GLU A 72 3.61 1.80 10.75
C GLU A 72 2.32 2.48 10.28
N PRO A 73 1.19 2.31 10.99
CA PRO A 73 -0.04 3.03 10.70
C PRO A 73 0.16 4.53 10.85
N ILE A 74 -0.22 5.29 9.83
CA ILE A 74 -0.24 6.76 9.84
C ILE A 74 -1.29 7.19 10.87
N LYS A 75 -0.80 7.59 12.04
CA LYS A 75 -1.64 8.17 13.09
C LYS A 75 -2.04 9.58 12.65
N ASN A 76 -3.27 9.73 12.15
CA ASN A 76 -3.89 11.04 12.02
C ASN A 76 -4.10 11.63 13.41
N ASN A 77 -3.12 12.42 13.85
CA ASN A 77 -3.14 13.09 15.13
C ASN A 77 -4.00 14.35 15.04
N THR A 78 -5.29 14.17 14.78
CA THR A 78 -6.25 15.27 14.82
C THR A 78 -6.50 15.59 16.29
N TYR A 79 -5.60 16.35 16.91
CA TYR A 79 -5.87 16.99 18.17
C TYR A 79 -7.04 17.96 17.95
N TYR A 80 -8.23 17.57 18.40
CA TYR A 80 -9.33 18.49 18.63
C TYR A 80 -8.80 19.58 19.57
N ARG A 81 -8.51 20.77 19.04
CA ARG A 81 -8.26 21.95 19.87
C ARG A 81 -9.64 22.38 20.40
N PRO A 82 -9.90 22.37 21.72
CA PRO A 82 -11.11 22.96 22.24
C PRO A 82 -11.01 24.47 21.99
N ILE A 83 -11.96 25.02 21.25
CA ILE A 83 -12.22 26.45 21.20
C ILE A 83 -12.56 26.92 22.63
N HIS A 84 -11.76 27.84 23.17
CA HIS A 84 -12.02 28.55 24.42
C HIS A 84 -12.49 29.97 24.07
#